data_AF-R7NHG4-F1
#
_entry.id   AF-R7NHG4-F1
#
_cell.length_a   1.000
_cell.length_b   1.000
_cell.length_c   1.000
_cell.angle_alpha   90.00
_cell.angle_beta   90.00
_cell.angle_gamma   90.00
#
_symmetry.space_group_name_H-M   'P 1'
#
loop_
_entity.id
_entity.type
_entity.pdbx_description
1 polymer ?
#
loop_
_entity_poly.entity_id
_entity_poly.type
_entity_poly.pdbx_seq_one_letter_code
_entity_poly.pdbx_strand_id
1 'polypeptide(L)'
;MRTFYIFNINKNFYNLMKNNPYHLFKTMEEIHNFDTNDVSIAYDLFMQIVSPFDKSRINNLIFNECKGNDFYSKFHNVHRIQNKYIPEDSSLIVNKAFLLLESNILKPSFLTELNGLQNLFVCDFKNKDYFWLNELVRL
;
A
#
# COMPACT_ATOMS: atom_id res chain seq x y z
N MET A 1 -2.64 -11.99 11.04
CA MET A 1 -3.03 -10.84 10.22
C MET A 1 -1.77 -10.26 9.60
N ARG A 2 -1.73 -10.10 8.28
CA ARG A 2 -0.66 -9.43 7.54
C ARG A 2 -0.93 -7.92 7.51
N THR A 3 0.14 -7.14 7.45
CA THR A 3 0.08 -5.68 7.36
C THR A 3 0.92 -5.24 6.18
N PHE A 4 0.28 -4.63 5.20
CA PHE A 4 0.90 -4.13 3.99
C PHE A 4 0.89 -2.59 3.99
N TYR A 5 2.07 -2.02 3.83
CA TYR A 5 2.27 -0.59 3.60
C TYR A 5 2.40 -0.39 2.09
N ILE A 6 1.47 0.37 1.50
CA ILE A 6 1.41 0.59 0.06
C ILE A 6 1.84 2.01 -0.23
N PHE A 7 2.98 2.16 -0.88
CA PHE A 7 3.60 3.45 -1.20
C PHE A 7 3.42 3.77 -2.68
N ASN A 8 3.09 5.03 -2.98
CA ASN A 8 3.12 5.54 -4.34
C ASN A 8 4.53 6.07 -4.63
N ILE A 9 5.35 5.28 -5.32
CA ILE A 9 6.73 5.64 -5.62
C ILE A 9 6.73 6.65 -6.76
N ASN A 10 7.50 7.72 -6.63
CA ASN A 10 7.58 8.68 -7.73
C ASN A 10 8.18 8.03 -8.99
N LYS A 11 7.82 8.58 -10.15
CA LYS A 11 8.17 7.98 -11.45
C LYS A 11 9.67 7.81 -11.67
N ASN A 12 10.49 8.72 -11.16
CA ASN A 12 11.95 8.66 -11.34
C ASN A 12 12.53 7.49 -10.53
N PHE A 13 12.15 7.37 -9.26
CA PHE A 13 12.56 6.27 -8.40
C PHE A 13 12.01 4.93 -8.88
N TYR A 14 10.76 4.88 -9.35
CA TYR A 14 10.20 3.69 -9.98
C TYR A 14 11.08 3.21 -11.14
N ASN A 15 11.42 4.10 -12.07
CA ASN A 15 12.23 3.73 -13.23
C ASN A 15 13.62 3.23 -12.86
N LEU A 16 14.21 3.78 -11.79
CA LEU A 16 15.52 3.37 -11.28
C LEU A 16 15.46 2.00 -10.58
N MET A 17 14.44 1.78 -9.75
CA MET A 17 14.36 0.64 -8.84
C MET A 17 13.48 -0.52 -9.33
N LYS A 18 12.71 -0.37 -10.40
CA LYS A 18 11.77 -1.42 -10.87
C LYS A 18 12.44 -2.77 -11.12
N ASN A 19 13.69 -2.77 -11.59
CA ASN A 19 14.47 -3.98 -11.86
C ASN A 19 15.29 -4.44 -10.64
N ASN A 20 15.28 -3.67 -9.55
CA ASN A 20 15.96 -3.99 -8.32
C ASN A 20 15.11 -3.62 -7.07
N PRO A 21 13.92 -4.24 -6.93
CA PRO A 21 12.97 -3.89 -5.86
C PRO A 21 13.50 -4.20 -4.45
N TYR A 22 14.46 -5.12 -4.31
CA TYR A 22 15.08 -5.45 -3.04
C TYR A 22 15.74 -4.24 -2.38
N HIS A 23 16.51 -3.45 -3.14
CA HIS A 23 17.18 -2.26 -2.59
C HIS A 23 16.16 -1.21 -2.15
N LEU A 24 15.08 -1.02 -2.92
CA LEU A 24 13.99 -0.14 -2.52
C LEU A 24 13.33 -0.62 -1.21
N PHE A 25 13.04 -1.91 -1.09
CA PHE A 25 12.51 -2.48 0.13
C PHE A 25 13.42 -2.23 1.34
N LYS A 26 14.73 -2.48 1.19
CA LYS A 26 15.71 -2.23 2.26
C LYS A 26 15.73 -0.77 2.69
N THR A 27 15.73 0.18 1.75
CA THR A 27 15.65 1.61 2.07
C THR A 27 14.35 1.96 2.79
N MET A 28 13.21 1.45 2.33
CA MET A 28 11.92 1.71 2.99
C MET A 28 11.84 1.08 4.38
N GLU A 29 12.45 -0.08 4.57
CA GLU A 29 12.55 -0.77 5.86
C GLU A 29 13.43 0.01 6.85
N GLU A 30 14.55 0.59 6.38
CA GLU A 30 15.40 1.45 7.20
C GLU A 30 14.64 2.71 7.63
N ILE A 31 13.94 3.39 6.70
CA ILE A 31 13.09 4.54 7.02
C ILE A 31 12.00 4.17 8.04
N HIS A 32 11.38 3.00 7.89
CA HIS A 32 10.36 2.53 8.82
C HIS A 32 10.90 2.28 10.24
N ASN A 33 12.15 1.83 10.35
CA ASN A 33 12.78 1.50 11.64
C ASN A 33 13.67 2.62 12.19
N PHE A 34 13.66 3.80 11.57
CA PHE A 34 14.55 4.90 11.93
C PHE A 34 14.31 5.36 13.37
N ASP A 35 15.40 5.56 14.13
CA ASP A 35 15.32 6.01 15.51
C ASP A 35 15.08 7.53 15.60
N THR A 36 14.45 7.96 16.68
CA THR A 36 13.85 9.28 16.90
C THR A 36 14.83 10.47 16.90
N ASN A 37 16.14 10.22 16.88
CA ASN A 37 17.17 11.25 16.96
C ASN A 37 17.38 12.03 15.64
N ASP A 38 17.05 11.45 14.47
CA ASP A 38 17.29 12.06 13.15
C ASP A 38 16.07 11.95 12.21
N VAL A 39 14.86 12.14 12.76
CA VAL A 39 13.58 12.01 12.02
C VAL A 39 13.53 12.89 10.77
N SER A 40 14.17 14.07 10.78
CA SER A 40 14.19 14.98 9.63
C SER A 40 14.85 14.35 8.40
N ILE A 41 15.97 13.64 8.58
CA ILE A 41 16.73 13.03 7.48
C ILE A 41 15.92 11.90 6.85
N ALA A 42 15.33 11.05 7.69
CA ALA A 42 14.47 9.96 7.22
C ALA A 42 13.25 10.49 6.49
N TYR A 43 12.65 11.59 6.97
CA TYR A 43 11.54 12.27 6.31
C TYR A 43 11.93 12.83 4.94
N ASP A 44 13.05 13.53 4.84
CA ASP A 44 13.51 14.10 3.57
C ASP A 44 13.83 13.01 2.55
N LEU A 45 14.46 11.91 2.97
CA LEU A 45 14.70 10.74 2.13
C LEU A 45 13.37 10.11 1.68
N PHE A 46 12.42 9.94 2.60
CA PHE A 46 11.10 9.41 2.29
C PHE A 46 10.38 10.27 1.25
N MET A 47 10.40 11.60 1.41
CA MET A 47 9.76 12.54 0.48
C MET A 47 10.42 12.58 -0.90
N GLN A 48 11.71 12.23 -0.99
CA GLN A 48 12.39 12.06 -2.28
C GLN A 48 11.94 10.79 -3.01
N ILE A 49 11.51 9.75 -2.30
CA ILE A 49 11.11 8.44 -2.86
C ILE A 49 9.61 8.39 -3.15
N VAL A 50 8.79 8.88 -2.21
CA VAL A 50 7.33 8.70 -2.22
C VAL A 50 6.62 9.95 -2.70
N SER A 51 5.66 9.76 -3.61
CA SER A 51 4.69 10.76 -4.00
C SER A 51 3.44 10.67 -3.12
N PRO A 52 3.03 11.73 -2.42
CA PRO A 52 1.88 11.68 -1.53
C PRO A 52 0.58 11.38 -2.31
N PHE A 53 -0.33 10.66 -1.66
CA PHE A 53 -1.66 10.41 -2.18
C PHE A 53 -2.57 11.63 -2.05
N ASP A 54 -3.33 11.92 -3.09
CA ASP A 54 -4.57 12.69 -2.96
C ASP A 54 -5.60 11.79 -2.26
N LYS A 55 -5.81 12.02 -0.96
CA LYS A 55 -6.74 11.23 -0.15
C LYS A 55 -8.14 11.21 -0.74
N SER A 56 -8.65 12.34 -1.23
CA SER A 56 -10.01 12.42 -1.74
C SER A 56 -10.15 11.57 -3.00
N ARG A 57 -9.21 11.73 -3.94
CA ARG A 57 -9.17 10.96 -5.17
C ARG A 57 -9.08 9.45 -4.91
N ILE A 58 -8.19 9.02 -4.02
CA ILE A 58 -8.00 7.59 -3.72
C ILE A 58 -9.21 7.00 -3.00
N ASN A 59 -9.79 7.70 -2.02
CA ASN A 59 -11.01 7.24 -1.36
C ASN A 59 -12.16 7.05 -2.36
N ASN A 60 -12.32 7.99 -3.29
CA ASN A 60 -13.38 7.92 -4.30
C ASN A 60 -13.13 6.77 -5.30
N LEU A 61 -11.87 6.53 -5.68
CA LEU A 61 -11.50 5.41 -6.53
C LEU A 61 -11.88 4.09 -5.86
N ILE A 62 -11.40 3.83 -4.65
CA ILE A 62 -11.67 2.56 -3.94
C ILE A 62 -13.18 2.40 -3.71
N PHE A 63 -13.89 3.47 -3.34
CA PHE A 63 -15.34 3.41 -3.19
C PHE A 63 -16.04 3.02 -4.50
N ASN A 64 -15.62 3.59 -5.63
CA ASN A 64 -16.25 3.30 -6.92
C ASN A 64 -16.04 1.86 -7.39
N GLU A 65 -14.86 1.29 -7.14
CA GLU A 65 -14.59 -0.12 -7.45
C GLU A 65 -15.36 -1.06 -6.50
N CYS A 66 -15.43 -0.73 -5.20
CA CYS A 66 -15.99 -1.66 -4.20
C CYS A 66 -17.50 -1.48 -3.92
N LYS A 67 -18.16 -0.39 -4.33
CA LYS A 67 -19.56 -0.08 -3.94
C LYS A 67 -20.59 -1.14 -4.35
N GLY A 68 -20.28 -2.00 -5.31
CA GLY A 68 -21.13 -3.13 -5.73
C GLY A 68 -20.93 -4.41 -4.90
N ASN A 69 -19.98 -4.43 -3.97
CA ASN A 69 -19.69 -5.59 -3.14
C ASN A 69 -20.52 -5.53 -1.84
N ASP A 70 -21.40 -6.50 -1.63
CA ASP A 70 -22.28 -6.58 -0.44
C ASP A 70 -21.51 -6.70 0.89
N PHE A 71 -20.24 -7.11 0.85
CA PHE A 71 -19.36 -7.25 2.02
C PHE A 71 -18.50 -6.02 2.28
N TYR A 72 -18.62 -4.99 1.43
CA TYR A 72 -17.84 -3.77 1.54
C TYR A 72 -18.53 -2.72 2.41
N SER A 73 -17.74 -2.03 3.23
CA SER A 73 -18.18 -0.85 3.96
C SER A 73 -17.11 0.24 3.99
N LYS A 74 -17.54 1.49 4.16
CA LYS A 74 -16.67 2.67 4.24
C LYS A 74 -17.05 3.57 5.39
N PHE A 75 -16.06 3.98 6.17
CA PHE A 75 -16.20 5.03 7.16
C PHE A 75 -15.02 6.01 7.05
N HIS A 76 -15.28 7.26 6.68
CA HIS A 76 -14.26 8.26 6.39
C HIS A 76 -13.23 7.75 5.36
N ASN A 77 -11.97 7.59 5.77
CA ASN A 77 -10.85 7.10 4.97
C ASN A 77 -10.50 5.62 5.25
N VAL A 78 -11.41 4.90 5.91
CA VAL A 78 -11.29 3.48 6.24
C VAL A 78 -12.27 2.70 5.38
N HIS A 79 -11.74 1.75 4.63
CA HIS A 79 -12.45 0.83 3.75
C HIS A 79 -12.34 -0.57 4.33
N ARG A 80 -13.44 -1.32 4.40
CA ARG A 80 -13.44 -2.67 4.96
C ARG A 80 -14.13 -3.66 4.03
N ILE A 81 -13.62 -4.87 3.98
CA ILE A 81 -14.27 -6.03 3.35
C ILE A 81 -14.37 -7.11 4.42
N GLN A 82 -15.58 -7.55 4.71
CA GLN A 82 -15.88 -8.61 5.68
C GLN A 82 -16.77 -9.65 5.04
N ASN A 83 -16.14 -10.60 4.33
CA ASN A 83 -16.84 -11.62 3.57
C ASN A 83 -16.91 -12.92 4.39
N LYS A 84 -18.11 -13.48 4.53
CA LYS A 84 -18.35 -14.72 5.30
C LYS A 84 -18.20 -16.00 4.47
N TYR A 85 -18.24 -15.90 3.14
CA TYR A 85 -18.17 -17.03 2.22
C TYR A 85 -16.73 -17.31 1.79
N ILE A 86 -16.00 -16.25 1.43
CA ILE A 86 -14.54 -16.23 1.37
C ILE A 86 -14.16 -15.50 2.65
N PRO A 87 -13.62 -16.17 3.69
CA PRO A 87 -13.45 -15.58 5.03
C PRO A 87 -12.34 -14.52 5.04
N GLU A 88 -12.54 -13.44 4.29
CA GLU A 88 -11.73 -12.26 4.20
C GLU A 88 -12.23 -11.25 5.23
N ASP A 89 -11.32 -10.83 6.10
CA ASP A 89 -11.45 -9.66 6.95
C ASP A 89 -10.26 -8.75 6.64
N SER A 90 -10.54 -7.69 5.88
CA SER A 90 -9.55 -6.75 5.37
C SER A 90 -9.96 -5.33 5.68
N SER A 91 -8.99 -4.51 6.12
CA SER A 91 -9.16 -3.08 6.37
C SER A 91 -8.08 -2.29 5.65
N LEU A 92 -8.49 -1.34 4.80
CA LEU A 92 -7.61 -0.44 4.07
C LEU A 92 -7.83 1.00 4.56
N ILE A 93 -6.77 1.61 5.09
CA ILE A 93 -6.76 3.00 5.55
C ILE A 93 -6.00 3.87 4.56
N VAL A 94 -6.66 4.90 4.05
CA VAL A 94 -6.05 5.86 3.12
C VAL A 94 -5.38 6.98 3.91
N ASN A 95 -4.04 7.01 3.92
CA ASN A 95 -3.24 8.13 4.46
C ASN A 95 -2.57 8.92 3.32
N LYS A 96 -2.00 10.08 3.66
CA LYS A 96 -1.29 10.91 2.67
C LYS A 96 0.03 10.28 2.24
N ALA A 97 0.76 9.68 3.18
CA ALA A 97 2.08 9.10 2.93
C ALA A 97 2.02 7.69 2.32
N PHE A 98 1.07 6.87 2.76
CA PHE A 98 0.91 5.48 2.33
C PHE A 98 -0.54 5.01 2.53
N LEU A 99 -0.90 3.89 1.92
CA LEU A 99 -2.12 3.15 2.30
C LEU A 99 -1.72 2.03 3.26
N LEU A 100 -2.49 1.85 4.33
CA LEU A 100 -2.28 0.76 5.29
C LEU A 100 -3.35 -0.31 5.07
N LEU A 101 -2.94 -1.50 4.63
CA LEU A 101 -3.83 -2.62 4.42
C LEU A 101 -3.52 -3.71 5.44
N GLU A 102 -4.50 -4.02 6.28
CA GLU A 102 -4.46 -5.16 7.19
C GLU A 102 -5.41 -6.23 6.67
N SER A 103 -4.97 -7.49 6.67
CA SER A 103 -5.82 -8.58 6.21
C SER A 103 -5.46 -9.92 6.86
N ASN A 104 -6.46 -10.77 7.04
CA ASN A 104 -6.26 -12.16 7.46
C ASN A 104 -5.88 -13.10 6.31
N ILE A 105 -6.03 -12.71 5.04
CA ILE A 105 -5.69 -13.51 3.87
C ILE A 105 -4.43 -13.01 3.14
N LEU A 106 -3.82 -13.89 2.34
CA LEU A 106 -2.58 -13.59 1.60
C LEU A 106 -2.78 -12.65 0.42
N LYS A 107 -3.94 -12.72 -0.25
CA LYS A 107 -4.29 -11.91 -1.42
C LYS A 107 -5.59 -11.14 -1.13
N PRO A 108 -5.53 -10.04 -0.36
CA PRO A 108 -6.71 -9.24 -0.03
C PRO A 108 -7.34 -8.65 -1.28
N SER A 109 -8.67 -8.57 -1.33
CA SER A 109 -9.41 -8.06 -2.49
C SER A 109 -8.97 -6.64 -2.87
N PHE A 110 -8.63 -5.79 -1.88
CA PHE A 110 -8.13 -4.44 -2.12
C PHE A 110 -6.87 -4.34 -2.98
N LEU A 111 -6.01 -5.37 -3.02
CA LEU A 111 -4.84 -5.36 -3.91
C LEU A 111 -5.27 -5.39 -5.39
N THR A 112 -6.33 -6.13 -5.71
CA THR A 112 -6.93 -6.17 -7.04
C THR A 112 -7.51 -4.81 -7.42
N GLU A 113 -8.26 -4.18 -6.51
CA GLU A 113 -8.93 -2.89 -6.78
C GLU A 113 -7.94 -1.74 -6.98
N LEU A 114 -6.76 -1.83 -6.36
CA LEU A 114 -5.71 -0.82 -6.51
C LEU A 114 -4.84 -1.06 -7.76
N ASN A 115 -4.96 -2.19 -8.44
CA ASN A 115 -4.05 -2.58 -9.51
C ASN A 115 -4.08 -1.67 -10.76
N GLY A 116 -5.15 -0.88 -10.93
CA GLY A 116 -5.21 0.17 -11.96
C GLY A 116 -4.24 1.34 -11.73
N LEU A 117 -3.64 1.44 -10.55
CA LEU A 117 -2.68 2.49 -10.20
C LEU A 117 -1.24 2.06 -10.49
N GLN A 118 -0.47 2.98 -11.08
CA GLN A 118 0.94 2.75 -11.39
C GLN A 118 1.83 3.06 -10.18
N ASN A 119 3.04 2.48 -10.19
CA ASN A 119 4.12 2.74 -9.24
C ASN A 119 3.78 2.46 -7.77
N LEU A 120 2.78 1.61 -7.52
CA LEU A 120 2.48 1.17 -6.16
C LEU A 120 3.46 0.07 -5.74
N PHE A 121 4.24 0.36 -4.71
CA PHE A 121 5.15 -0.59 -4.08
C PHE A 121 4.55 -1.03 -2.75
N VAL A 122 4.42 -2.34 -2.57
CA VAL A 122 3.81 -2.95 -1.38
C VAL A 122 4.92 -3.52 -0.51
N CYS A 123 4.90 -3.21 0.78
CA CYS A 123 5.84 -3.72 1.77
C CYS A 123 5.10 -4.36 2.94
N ASP A 124 5.47 -5.58 3.30
CA ASP A 124 5.17 -6.20 4.59
C ASP A 124 6.49 -6.35 5.36
N PHE A 125 6.84 -5.32 6.12
CA PHE A 125 8.11 -5.22 6.85
C PHE A 125 8.29 -6.34 7.89
N LYS A 126 7.18 -6.86 8.45
CA LYS A 126 7.21 -7.92 9.44
C LYS A 126 7.61 -9.25 8.80
N ASN A 127 7.04 -9.57 7.64
CA ASN A 127 7.29 -10.82 6.94
C ASN A 127 8.42 -10.73 5.90
N LYS A 128 9.08 -9.56 5.76
CA LYS A 128 10.13 -9.29 4.77
C LYS A 128 9.68 -9.54 3.32
N ASP A 129 8.40 -9.29 3.05
CA ASP A 129 7.78 -9.49 1.74
C ASP A 129 7.52 -8.13 1.09
N TYR A 130 7.73 -8.06 -0.22
CA TYR A 130 7.59 -6.84 -1.00
C TYR A 130 7.39 -7.16 -2.48
N PHE A 131 6.66 -6.29 -3.17
CA PHE A 131 6.41 -6.43 -4.61
C PHE A 131 5.88 -5.13 -5.21
N TRP A 132 6.04 -4.97 -6.52
CA TRP A 132 5.25 -3.99 -7.25
C TRP A 132 3.84 -4.51 -7.45
N LEU A 133 2.83 -3.69 -7.18
CA LEU A 133 1.44 -4.15 -7.24
C LEU A 133 1.06 -4.71 -8.62
N ASN A 134 1.58 -4.08 -9.68
CA ASN A 134 1.31 -4.50 -11.06
C ASN A 134 1.96 -5.83 -11.47
N GLU A 135 2.88 -6.38 -10.67
CA GLU A 135 3.44 -7.71 -10.87
C GLU A 135 2.51 -8.81 -10.35
N LEU A 136 1.59 -8.47 -9.44
CA LEU A 136 0.67 -9.42 -8.81
C LEU A 136 -0.35 -10.02 -9.81
N VAL A 137 -0.58 -9.34 -10.94
CA VAL A 137 -1.45 -9.79 -12.04
C VAL A 137 -0.77 -10.75 -13.01
N ARG A 138 0.53 -10.99 -12.85
CA ARG A 138 1.30 -11.93 -13.69
C ARG A 138 1.46 -13.32 -13.06
N LEU A 139 0.73 -13.64 -12.00
CA LEU A 139 0.77 -14.93 -11.29
C LEU A 139 -0.53 -15.71 -11.42
#